data_AF-A0A7C7FR94-F1
#
_entry.id   AF-A0A7C7FR94-F1
#
_cell.length_a   1.000
_cell.length_b   1.000
_cell.length_c   1.000
_cell.angle_alpha   90.00
_cell.angle_beta   90.00
_cell.angle_gamma   90.00
#
_symmetry.space_group_name_H-M   'P 1'
#
loop_
_entity.id
_entity.type
_entity.pdbx_description
1 polymer ?
#
loop_
_entity_poly.entity_id
_entity_poly.type
_entity_poly.pdbx_seq_one_letter_code
_entity_poly.pdbx_strand_id
1 'polypeptide(L)'
;MYLLAGNNPFQTYDLVYLGENACLSQGYVPKVDFATFDNCSPSFGYGFKYANCKTGEEITFAFSVQDPTNQVLRKEGDCDCWQYVGEDNNADELISNYVEYSTCVECIDAAAIELCASGERTIGYAIRAQLPSAPPEDKGFDECCFENKVLADLSDADPYKNDFTGYYHFRPSNNSTCVFKLVRKSDGSETTLNDDTYGTFLDFGGPDNADLSYIIVDWRAVLSAFGQGYYQVKKEVSTVGISQDFYYSTVRLLPFSNANADNTVRIDCTQDGRLLRIGDFSNTGFKTSQRFMGFFGRPRYEYEQNNVSKRSYKVEQASMSVDKQYLFTGQLLPDCILDELMEFTLLGNELFVSDYNTNNPSYSFQVYPVELTSTQEPEYYTTSRGATIEITLSDRFKDNRKYNC
;
A
#
# COMPACT_ATOMS: atom_id res chain seq x y z
N MET A 1 36.75 -8.75 -8.62
CA MET A 1 36.38 -9.05 -7.21
C MET A 1 35.20 -10.01 -7.28
N TYR A 2 35.35 -11.25 -6.86
CA TYR A 2 34.25 -12.24 -6.86
C TYR A 2 34.08 -12.80 -5.45
N LEU A 3 32.82 -12.90 -5.00
CA LEU A 3 32.42 -13.68 -3.83
C LEU A 3 32.11 -15.11 -4.29
N LEU A 4 32.80 -16.08 -3.70
CA LEU A 4 32.50 -17.50 -3.89
C LEU A 4 31.16 -17.83 -3.22
N ALA A 5 30.32 -18.59 -3.90
CA ALA A 5 29.04 -19.06 -3.38
C ALA A 5 29.27 -19.94 -2.14
N GLY A 6 28.70 -19.53 -1.00
CA GLY A 6 28.71 -20.34 0.23
C GLY A 6 28.73 -19.61 1.57
N ASN A 7 28.57 -18.28 1.66
CA ASN A 7 28.76 -17.57 2.93
C ASN A 7 27.55 -16.79 3.44
N ASN A 8 27.40 -16.83 4.77
CA ASN A 8 26.32 -16.29 5.60
C ASN A 8 26.13 -14.76 5.42
N PRO A 9 24.89 -14.28 5.19
CA PRO A 9 24.61 -12.86 4.91
C PRO A 9 24.78 -11.90 6.10
N PHE A 10 25.08 -12.40 7.31
CA PHE A 10 25.17 -11.57 8.53
C PHE A 10 26.60 -11.20 8.98
N GLN A 11 27.62 -11.47 8.17
CA GLN A 11 29.01 -11.08 8.48
C GLN A 11 29.54 -9.99 7.55
N THR A 12 30.35 -9.09 8.12
CA THR A 12 31.04 -8.01 7.40
C THR A 12 32.38 -8.52 6.86
N TYR A 13 32.70 -8.23 5.59
CA TYR A 13 33.95 -8.62 4.95
C TYR A 13 34.74 -7.39 4.47
N ASP A 14 36.04 -7.39 4.73
CA ASP A 14 36.98 -6.39 4.21
C ASP A 14 37.54 -6.84 2.86
N LEU A 15 37.42 -5.97 1.86
CA LEU A 15 37.90 -6.23 0.49
C LEU A 15 39.22 -5.48 0.25
N VAL A 16 40.29 -6.24 0.01
CA VAL A 16 41.63 -5.70 -0.30
C VAL A 16 41.93 -5.87 -1.79
N TYR A 17 42.25 -4.77 -2.46
CA TYR A 17 42.68 -4.77 -3.87
C TYR A 17 44.17 -5.14 -3.97
N LEU A 18 44.49 -6.20 -4.71
CA LEU A 18 45.87 -6.75 -4.84
C LEU A 18 46.55 -6.42 -6.18
N GLY A 19 46.00 -5.50 -6.99
CA GLY A 19 46.58 -5.06 -8.26
C GLY A 19 46.22 -5.93 -9.48
N GLU A 20 46.51 -5.41 -10.68
CA GLU A 20 46.33 -6.12 -11.96
C GLU A 20 47.48 -7.12 -12.20
N ASN A 21 47.14 -8.33 -12.67
CA ASN A 21 48.04 -9.46 -13.01
C ASN A 21 48.56 -10.37 -11.88
N ALA A 22 47.80 -10.61 -10.81
CA ALA A 22 48.04 -11.76 -9.93
C ALA A 22 47.41 -13.04 -10.52
N CYS A 23 48.23 -13.98 -11.00
CA CYS A 23 47.78 -15.28 -11.51
C CYS A 23 47.31 -16.20 -10.37
N LEU A 24 46.02 -16.56 -10.38
CA LEU A 24 45.52 -17.78 -9.73
C LEU A 24 44.87 -18.67 -10.78
N SER A 25 45.35 -19.90 -10.81
CA SER A 25 45.02 -20.93 -11.80
C SER A 25 43.69 -21.61 -11.51
N GLN A 26 42.91 -21.78 -12.60
CA GLN A 26 41.81 -22.72 -12.84
C GLN A 26 40.38 -22.25 -12.56
N GLY A 27 39.57 -22.35 -13.62
CA GLY A 27 38.11 -22.18 -13.65
C GLY A 27 37.69 -21.09 -14.63
N TYR A 28 37.21 -21.49 -15.81
CA TYR A 28 36.69 -20.69 -16.93
C TYR A 28 36.28 -19.23 -16.61
N VAL A 29 37.01 -18.25 -17.19
CA VAL A 29 36.68 -16.82 -17.13
C VAL A 29 36.15 -16.39 -18.51
N PRO A 30 34.98 -15.76 -18.64
CA PRO A 30 34.54 -15.16 -19.89
C PRO A 30 35.56 -14.12 -20.34
N LYS A 31 36.01 -14.24 -21.59
CA LYS A 31 36.99 -13.32 -22.17
C LYS A 31 36.38 -11.92 -22.20
N VAL A 32 36.97 -10.98 -21.46
CA VAL A 32 36.69 -9.55 -21.62
C VAL A 32 37.25 -9.16 -22.98
N ASP A 33 36.37 -8.89 -23.94
CA ASP A 33 36.76 -8.26 -25.19
C ASP A 33 36.83 -6.76 -24.93
N PHE A 34 38.01 -6.20 -25.10
CA PHE A 34 38.18 -4.76 -25.13
C PHE A 34 37.71 -4.31 -26.51
N ALA A 35 36.66 -3.50 -26.57
CA ALA A 35 36.37 -2.73 -27.78
C ALA A 35 37.53 -1.76 -28.00
N THR A 36 38.56 -2.22 -28.71
CA THR A 36 39.46 -1.33 -29.42
C THR A 36 38.60 -0.58 -30.42
N PHE A 37 38.40 0.72 -30.16
CA PHE A 37 38.18 1.68 -31.23
C PHE A 37 39.42 1.60 -32.13
N ASP A 38 39.40 0.65 -33.05
CA ASP A 38 40.36 0.56 -34.11
C ASP A 38 39.86 1.51 -35.20
N ASN A 39 40.44 2.71 -35.22
CA ASN A 39 40.44 3.58 -36.39
C ASN A 39 41.23 2.89 -37.50
N CYS A 40 40.62 1.89 -38.11
CA CYS A 40 41.01 1.35 -39.40
C CYS A 40 39.72 1.13 -40.16
N SER A 41 39.31 2.12 -40.96
CA SER A 41 38.28 1.91 -42.00
C SER A 41 38.62 0.63 -42.75
N PRO A 42 37.82 -0.45 -42.65
CA PRO A 42 37.90 -1.45 -43.67
C PRO A 42 37.22 -0.82 -44.87
N SER A 43 38.03 -0.30 -45.80
CA SER A 43 37.55 0.07 -47.13
C SER A 43 37.16 -1.22 -47.86
N PHE A 44 36.03 -1.81 -47.47
CA PHE A 44 35.28 -2.69 -48.33
C PHE A 44 34.77 -1.77 -49.44
N GLY A 45 35.39 -1.85 -50.62
CA GLY A 45 35.28 -0.84 -51.68
C GLY A 45 33.90 -0.70 -52.35
N TYR A 46 32.86 -1.26 -51.73
CA TYR A 46 31.47 -1.10 -52.09
C TYR A 46 30.59 -1.48 -50.89
N GLY A 47 29.66 -0.59 -50.52
CA GLY A 47 28.70 -0.82 -49.45
C GLY A 47 27.31 -0.33 -49.83
N PHE A 48 26.29 -0.91 -49.22
CA PHE A 48 24.90 -0.52 -49.40
C PHE A 48 24.46 0.27 -48.18
N LYS A 49 23.91 1.46 -48.39
CA LYS A 49 23.46 2.37 -47.35
C LYS A 49 22.05 1.99 -46.91
N TYR A 50 21.86 1.92 -45.60
CA TYR A 50 20.59 1.64 -44.96
C TYR A 50 20.25 2.70 -43.91
N ALA A 51 18.96 2.97 -43.72
CA ALA A 51 18.42 3.84 -42.68
C ALA A 51 17.62 3.03 -41.66
N ASN A 52 17.81 3.32 -40.37
CA ASN A 52 17.07 2.68 -39.29
C ASN A 52 15.58 3.03 -39.40
N CYS A 53 14.72 2.01 -39.44
CA CYS A 53 13.27 2.16 -39.62
C CYS A 53 12.58 2.95 -38.48
N LYS A 54 13.20 3.10 -37.31
CA LYS A 54 12.67 3.85 -36.15
C LYS A 54 13.33 5.21 -35.97
N THR A 55 14.66 5.26 -35.98
CA THR A 55 15.42 6.49 -35.67
C THR A 55 15.79 7.30 -36.90
N GLY A 56 15.83 6.67 -38.08
CA GLY A 56 16.28 7.30 -39.33
C GLY A 56 17.80 7.48 -39.43
N GLU A 57 18.58 6.98 -38.46
CA GLU A 57 20.03 6.98 -38.55
C GLU A 57 20.51 6.10 -39.70
N GLU A 58 21.54 6.55 -40.42
CA GLU A 58 22.03 5.87 -41.61
C GLU A 58 23.37 5.18 -41.32
N ILE A 59 23.55 3.99 -41.90
CA ILE A 59 24.77 3.18 -41.82
C ILE A 59 25.00 2.45 -43.15
N THR A 60 26.25 2.21 -43.50
CA THR A 60 26.60 1.49 -44.73
C THR A 60 27.05 0.08 -44.42
N PHE A 61 26.37 -0.91 -44.98
CA PHE A 61 26.66 -2.32 -44.80
C PHE A 61 27.34 -2.94 -46.03
N ALA A 62 28.35 -3.77 -45.80
CA ALA A 62 28.84 -4.74 -46.77
C ALA A 62 28.36 -6.14 -46.40
N PHE A 63 28.13 -7.00 -47.38
CA PHE A 63 27.68 -8.37 -47.16
C PHE A 63 28.75 -9.37 -47.58
N SER A 64 29.09 -10.29 -46.68
CA SER A 64 30.17 -11.26 -46.90
C SER A 64 29.72 -12.54 -47.62
N VAL A 65 28.42 -12.77 -47.74
CA VAL A 65 27.85 -14.03 -48.25
C VAL A 65 27.04 -13.80 -49.53
N GLN A 66 25.99 -12.97 -49.45
CA GLN A 66 25.13 -12.60 -50.57
C GLN A 66 24.57 -11.21 -50.30
N ASP A 67 24.29 -10.45 -51.37
CA ASP A 67 23.56 -9.18 -51.26
C ASP A 67 22.07 -9.44 -50.95
N PRO A 68 21.45 -8.61 -50.08
CA PRO A 68 20.02 -8.71 -49.77
C PRO A 68 19.14 -8.56 -51.00
N THR A 69 18.10 -9.39 -51.10
CA THR A 69 17.14 -9.32 -52.22
C THR A 69 15.99 -8.34 -51.95
N ASN A 70 15.59 -8.21 -50.68
CA ASN A 70 14.59 -7.26 -50.24
C ASN A 70 15.24 -5.97 -49.73
N GLN A 71 14.44 -4.91 -49.71
CA GLN A 71 14.88 -3.57 -49.32
C GLN A 71 14.97 -3.38 -47.81
N VAL A 72 14.49 -4.31 -46.99
CA VAL A 72 14.56 -4.20 -45.53
C VAL A 72 15.21 -5.44 -44.95
N LEU A 73 16.12 -5.24 -44.01
CA LEU A 73 16.81 -6.30 -43.31
C LEU A 73 16.90 -6.03 -41.82
N ARG A 74 17.13 -7.10 -41.06
CA ARG A 74 17.52 -7.07 -39.66
C ARG A 74 18.75 -7.93 -39.48
N LYS A 75 19.77 -7.40 -38.79
CA LYS A 75 20.96 -8.17 -38.43
C LYS A 75 20.57 -9.25 -37.42
N GLU A 76 21.11 -10.46 -37.57
CA GLU A 76 20.83 -11.52 -36.61
C GLU A 76 21.43 -11.16 -35.23
N GLY A 77 20.60 -11.20 -34.18
CA GLY A 77 20.98 -10.78 -32.82
C GLY A 77 20.78 -9.30 -32.51
N ASP A 78 20.36 -8.49 -33.49
CA ASP A 78 20.01 -7.08 -33.33
C ASP A 78 18.49 -6.87 -33.41
N CYS A 79 18.02 -5.75 -32.88
CA CYS A 79 16.61 -5.34 -32.82
C CYS A 79 16.28 -4.22 -33.81
N ASP A 80 17.31 -3.65 -34.42
CA ASP A 80 17.16 -2.59 -35.39
C ASP A 80 16.85 -3.13 -36.78
N CYS A 81 15.77 -2.59 -37.34
CA CYS A 81 15.35 -2.83 -38.71
C CYS A 81 15.94 -1.74 -39.60
N TRP A 82 16.51 -2.15 -40.73
CA TRP A 82 17.27 -1.30 -41.62
C TRP A 82 16.67 -1.33 -43.01
N GLN A 83 16.36 -0.17 -43.58
CA GLN A 83 15.82 -0.02 -44.93
C GLN A 83 16.84 0.56 -45.90
N TYR A 84 16.98 -0.08 -47.06
CA TYR A 84 17.87 0.31 -48.12
C TYR A 84 17.55 1.71 -48.65
N VAL A 85 18.56 2.57 -48.73
CA VAL A 85 18.46 3.96 -49.19
C VAL A 85 19.44 4.31 -50.31
N GLY A 86 20.48 3.52 -50.55
CA GLY A 86 21.39 3.75 -51.67
C GLY A 86 22.71 2.97 -51.58
N GLU A 87 23.72 3.39 -52.33
CA GLU A 87 25.05 2.77 -52.35
C GLU A 87 26.09 3.80 -51.92
N ASP A 88 27.16 3.33 -51.28
CA ASP A 88 28.33 4.13 -50.92
C ASP A 88 29.63 3.37 -51.23
N ASN A 89 30.72 4.10 -51.41
CA ASN A 89 32.01 3.54 -51.82
C ASN A 89 32.76 2.89 -50.66
N ASN A 90 32.30 3.05 -49.42
CA ASN A 90 32.90 2.47 -48.23
C ASN A 90 31.82 1.91 -47.32
N ALA A 91 31.95 0.66 -46.89
CA ALA A 91 31.08 0.10 -45.85
C ALA A 91 31.62 0.40 -44.45
N ASP A 92 30.71 0.71 -43.53
CA ASP A 92 30.99 0.93 -42.12
C ASP A 92 31.06 -0.40 -41.35
N GLU A 93 30.25 -1.38 -41.74
CA GLU A 93 30.14 -2.67 -41.07
C GLU A 93 29.97 -3.83 -42.08
N LEU A 94 30.60 -4.97 -41.81
CA LEU A 94 30.45 -6.20 -42.59
C LEU A 94 29.45 -7.15 -41.92
N ILE A 95 28.32 -7.41 -42.60
CA ILE A 95 27.29 -8.33 -42.13
C ILE A 95 27.52 -9.73 -42.74
N SER A 96 27.38 -10.76 -41.90
CA SER A 96 27.48 -12.18 -42.31
C SER A 96 26.17 -12.94 -42.22
N ASN A 97 25.28 -12.56 -41.29
CA ASN A 97 23.94 -13.15 -41.17
C ASN A 97 22.89 -12.07 -40.95
N TYR A 98 21.78 -12.17 -41.68
CA TYR A 98 20.67 -11.24 -41.62
C TYR A 98 19.36 -11.91 -42.05
N VAL A 99 18.25 -11.33 -41.63
CA VAL A 99 16.89 -11.72 -42.03
C VAL A 99 16.28 -10.59 -42.86
N GLU A 100 15.65 -10.93 -43.97
CA GLU A 100 15.05 -9.98 -44.89
C GLU A 100 13.54 -9.83 -44.68
N TYR A 101 13.02 -8.63 -44.90
CA TYR A 101 11.60 -8.28 -44.77
C TYR A 101 11.16 -7.44 -45.97
N SER A 102 9.86 -7.45 -46.28
CA SER A 102 9.31 -6.70 -47.40
C SER A 102 9.16 -5.21 -47.08
N THR A 103 8.93 -4.88 -45.80
CA THR A 103 8.70 -3.51 -45.32
C THR A 103 9.26 -3.29 -43.92
N CYS A 104 9.51 -2.02 -43.55
CA CYS A 104 9.91 -1.65 -42.19
C CYS A 104 8.87 -2.08 -41.15
N VAL A 105 7.57 -1.99 -41.47
CA VAL A 105 6.48 -2.36 -40.56
C VAL A 105 6.55 -3.85 -40.23
N GLU A 106 6.72 -4.70 -41.25
CA GLU A 106 6.84 -6.15 -41.07
C GLU A 106 8.05 -6.52 -40.19
N CYS A 107 9.19 -5.86 -40.42
CA CYS A 107 10.38 -6.07 -39.60
C CYS A 107 10.18 -5.64 -38.14
N ILE A 108 9.56 -4.48 -37.91
CA ILE A 108 9.31 -3.95 -36.56
C ILE A 108 8.33 -4.85 -35.80
N ASP A 109 7.27 -5.32 -36.46
CA ASP A 109 6.29 -6.23 -35.85
C ASP A 109 6.93 -7.57 -35.51
N ALA A 110 7.79 -8.12 -36.38
CA ALA A 110 8.54 -9.34 -36.09
C ALA A 110 9.53 -9.13 -34.92
N ALA A 111 10.21 -7.98 -34.86
CA ALA A 111 11.13 -7.65 -33.77
C ALA A 111 10.42 -7.41 -32.43
N ALA A 112 9.14 -7.01 -32.43
CA ALA A 112 8.35 -6.85 -31.21
C ALA A 112 7.95 -8.20 -30.57
N ILE A 113 7.90 -9.29 -31.35
CA ILE A 113 7.53 -10.62 -30.88
C ILE A 113 8.74 -11.37 -30.31
N GLU A 114 9.94 -11.13 -30.86
CA GLU A 114 11.16 -11.73 -30.34
C GLU A 114 11.70 -10.93 -29.14
N LEU A 115 11.88 -11.62 -28.00
CA LEU A 115 12.49 -11.08 -26.79
C LEU A 115 13.96 -10.72 -27.05
N CYS A 116 14.13 -9.53 -27.58
CA CYS A 116 15.37 -9.01 -28.10
C CYS A 116 16.33 -8.65 -26.95
N ALA A 117 17.54 -9.23 -26.91
CA ALA A 117 18.45 -9.11 -25.77
C ALA A 117 19.00 -7.68 -25.57
N SER A 118 19.01 -6.85 -26.62
CA SER A 118 19.51 -5.47 -26.63
C SER A 118 18.41 -4.40 -26.60
N GLY A 119 17.13 -4.77 -26.62
CA GLY A 119 16.04 -3.80 -26.47
C GLY A 119 16.08 -3.17 -25.08
N GLU A 120 16.16 -1.83 -25.00
CA GLU A 120 16.02 -1.13 -23.72
C GLU A 120 14.70 -1.55 -23.05
N ARG A 121 14.83 -2.20 -21.89
CA ARG A 121 13.68 -2.53 -21.05
C ARG A 121 13.20 -1.24 -20.42
N THR A 122 12.05 -0.74 -20.88
CA THR A 122 11.30 0.32 -20.22
C THR A 122 11.16 -0.01 -18.73
N ILE A 123 11.46 0.97 -17.89
CA ILE A 123 11.43 0.97 -16.42
C ILE A 123 10.42 -0.05 -15.87
N GLY A 124 10.92 -1.19 -15.36
CA GLY A 124 10.09 -2.18 -14.71
C GLY A 124 9.49 -1.58 -13.43
N TYR A 125 8.18 -1.35 -13.44
CA TYR A 125 7.46 -1.08 -12.20
C TYR A 125 7.41 -2.37 -11.39
N ALA A 126 7.98 -2.36 -10.18
CA ALA A 126 7.79 -3.46 -9.25
C ALA A 126 6.32 -3.44 -8.80
N ILE A 127 5.57 -4.48 -9.19
CA ILE A 127 4.24 -4.73 -8.64
C ILE A 127 4.43 -5.08 -7.15
N ARG A 128 3.95 -4.22 -6.25
CA ARG A 128 3.92 -4.53 -4.81
C ARG A 128 2.81 -5.56 -4.57
N ALA A 129 3.15 -6.83 -4.60
CA ALA A 129 2.27 -7.89 -4.10
C ALA A 129 2.46 -8.04 -2.59
N GLN A 130 1.40 -7.82 -1.82
CA GLN A 130 1.42 -8.12 -0.39
C GLN A 130 1.28 -9.63 -0.21
N LEU A 131 2.38 -10.31 0.07
CA LEU A 131 2.36 -11.71 0.49
C LEU A 131 1.95 -11.78 1.97
N PRO A 132 1.23 -12.83 2.40
CA PRO A 132 0.95 -13.03 3.81
C PRO A 132 2.27 -13.16 4.57
N SER A 133 2.36 -12.50 5.72
CA SER A 133 3.46 -12.71 6.64
C SER A 133 3.47 -14.17 7.08
N ALA A 134 4.66 -14.77 7.21
CA ALA A 134 4.76 -16.06 7.87
C ALA A 134 4.19 -15.92 9.29
N PRO A 135 3.37 -16.88 9.77
CA PRO A 135 2.85 -16.81 11.12
C PRO A 135 4.03 -16.75 12.10
N PRO A 136 3.97 -15.89 13.12
CA PRO A 136 5.02 -15.84 14.13
C PRO A 136 5.18 -17.22 14.78
N GLU A 137 6.38 -17.54 15.26
CA GLU A 137 6.59 -18.77 16.01
C GLU A 137 5.59 -18.85 17.17
N ASP A 138 4.80 -19.92 17.21
CA ASP A 138 3.82 -20.16 18.27
C ASP A 138 4.55 -20.35 19.60
N LYS A 139 4.56 -19.28 20.40
CA LYS A 139 5.11 -19.24 21.75
C LYS A 139 3.99 -19.37 22.81
N GLY A 140 2.84 -19.94 22.44
CA GLY A 140 1.67 -20.10 23.31
C GLY A 140 0.74 -18.88 23.35
N PHE A 141 0.89 -17.95 22.41
CA PHE A 141 0.03 -16.77 22.23
C PHE A 141 0.04 -16.39 20.75
N ASP A 142 -1.10 -16.57 20.10
CA ASP A 142 -1.30 -16.21 18.69
C ASP A 142 -1.71 -14.73 18.61
N GLU A 143 -0.84 -13.92 18.02
CA GLU A 143 -0.84 -12.45 18.05
C GLU A 143 -2.07 -11.83 17.37
N CYS A 144 -2.74 -12.59 16.51
CA CYS A 144 -3.96 -12.21 15.80
C CYS A 144 -5.25 -12.79 16.40
N CYS A 145 -5.19 -13.51 17.53
CA CYS A 145 -6.37 -14.05 18.23
C CYS A 145 -7.00 -13.06 19.21
N PHE A 146 -6.93 -11.76 18.92
CA PHE A 146 -7.69 -10.78 19.67
C PHE A 146 -9.17 -10.82 19.25
N GLU A 147 -10.04 -11.15 20.19
CA GLU A 147 -11.48 -11.12 19.97
C GLU A 147 -12.00 -9.69 20.15
N ASN A 148 -12.18 -9.01 19.03
CA ASN A 148 -12.78 -7.68 19.01
C ASN A 148 -14.27 -7.75 19.31
N LYS A 149 -14.76 -6.99 20.28
CA LYS A 149 -16.21 -6.92 20.57
C LYS A 149 -16.87 -5.94 19.59
N VAL A 150 -17.96 -6.36 18.94
CA VAL A 150 -18.80 -5.50 18.11
C VAL A 150 -20.26 -5.60 18.55
N LEU A 151 -20.96 -4.46 18.57
CA LEU A 151 -22.32 -4.34 19.09
C LEU A 151 -23.27 -3.80 18.02
N ALA A 152 -24.52 -4.28 18.04
CA ALA A 152 -25.57 -3.75 17.19
C ALA A 152 -26.96 -3.87 17.84
N ASP A 153 -27.86 -2.95 17.53
CA ASP A 153 -29.25 -2.92 18.02
C ASP A 153 -30.23 -3.19 16.86
N LEU A 154 -31.06 -4.22 16.99
CA LEU A 154 -32.05 -4.55 15.96
C LEU A 154 -33.19 -3.52 15.88
N SER A 155 -33.49 -2.87 17.01
CA SER A 155 -34.63 -1.96 17.17
C SER A 155 -34.29 -0.49 16.93
N ASP A 156 -33.02 -0.11 17.11
CA ASP A 156 -32.56 1.26 17.01
C ASP A 156 -31.43 1.40 15.98
N ALA A 157 -31.56 2.33 15.04
CA ALA A 157 -30.57 2.58 14.00
C ALA A 157 -29.55 3.66 14.38
N ASP A 158 -29.57 4.16 15.62
CA ASP A 158 -28.62 5.16 16.11
C ASP A 158 -27.16 4.69 15.90
N PRO A 159 -26.30 5.50 15.24
CA PRO A 159 -24.88 5.18 15.07
C PRO A 159 -24.14 4.92 16.39
N TYR A 160 -24.59 5.47 17.53
CA TYR A 160 -24.01 5.18 18.84
C TYR A 160 -24.19 3.70 19.25
N LYS A 161 -25.25 3.03 18.79
CA LYS A 161 -25.58 1.66 19.20
C LYS A 161 -25.12 0.58 18.23
N ASN A 162 -24.77 1.00 17.01
CA ASN A 162 -24.47 0.11 15.90
C ASN A 162 -23.04 0.34 15.43
N ASP A 163 -22.21 -0.70 15.58
CA ASP A 163 -20.84 -0.70 15.11
C ASP A 163 -20.80 -1.03 13.61
N PHE A 164 -19.74 -0.58 12.94
CA PHE A 164 -19.44 -0.91 11.55
C PHE A 164 -17.95 -1.13 11.36
N THR A 165 -17.53 -2.02 10.47
CA THR A 165 -16.10 -2.27 10.24
C THR A 165 -15.79 -2.26 8.76
N GLY A 166 -14.84 -1.41 8.37
CA GLY A 166 -14.38 -1.29 7.00
C GLY A 166 -13.23 -2.25 6.71
N TYR A 167 -13.36 -3.02 5.63
CA TYR A 167 -12.30 -3.88 5.10
C TYR A 167 -12.01 -3.47 3.66
N TYR A 168 -10.73 -3.43 3.28
CA TYR A 168 -10.34 -2.93 1.97
C TYR A 168 -9.24 -3.78 1.31
N HIS A 169 -9.10 -3.62 0.00
CA HIS A 169 -8.01 -4.16 -0.78
C HIS A 169 -7.69 -3.26 -1.97
N PHE A 170 -6.41 -2.95 -2.14
CA PHE A 170 -5.89 -2.32 -3.35
C PHE A 170 -5.35 -3.39 -4.28
N ARG A 171 -5.82 -3.42 -5.52
CA ARG A 171 -5.33 -4.40 -6.48
C ARG A 171 -3.91 -4.06 -6.94
N PRO A 172 -3.00 -5.04 -7.01
CA PRO A 172 -1.65 -4.82 -7.52
C PRO A 172 -1.61 -4.70 -9.06
N SER A 173 -2.63 -5.19 -9.76
CA SER A 173 -2.78 -5.11 -11.22
C SER A 173 -4.24 -5.22 -11.64
N ASN A 174 -4.58 -4.75 -12.84
CA ASN A 174 -5.95 -4.78 -13.39
C ASN A 174 -6.55 -6.19 -13.53
N ASN A 175 -5.72 -7.23 -13.59
CA ASN A 175 -6.15 -8.62 -13.67
C ASN A 175 -6.35 -9.28 -12.29
N SER A 176 -6.25 -8.50 -11.20
CA SER A 176 -6.46 -9.03 -9.86
C SER A 176 -7.92 -8.94 -9.46
N THR A 177 -8.41 -9.98 -8.80
CA THR A 177 -9.76 -10.02 -8.23
C THR A 177 -9.68 -10.06 -6.71
N CYS A 178 -10.72 -9.60 -6.04
CA CYS A 178 -10.87 -9.66 -4.59
C CYS A 178 -12.32 -9.94 -4.24
N VAL A 179 -12.56 -10.99 -3.46
CA VAL A 179 -13.89 -11.34 -2.98
C VAL A 179 -13.87 -11.35 -1.46
N PHE A 180 -14.66 -10.49 -0.84
CA PHE A 180 -14.85 -10.49 0.60
C PHE A 180 -15.88 -11.55 0.99
N LYS A 181 -15.62 -12.25 2.10
CA LYS A 181 -16.54 -13.24 2.66
C LYS A 181 -16.60 -13.11 4.18
N LEU A 182 -17.80 -13.26 4.73
CA LEU A 182 -18.05 -13.41 6.14
C LEU A 182 -18.00 -14.90 6.50
N VAL A 183 -17.11 -15.26 7.41
CA VAL A 183 -16.95 -16.62 7.93
C VAL A 183 -17.54 -16.69 9.34
N ARG A 184 -18.50 -17.57 9.56
CA ARG A 184 -19.04 -17.82 10.89
C ARG A 184 -18.20 -18.88 11.59
N LYS A 185 -17.63 -18.55 12.76
CA LYS A 185 -16.68 -19.45 13.43
C LYS A 185 -17.34 -20.66 14.11
N SER A 186 -18.65 -20.65 14.33
CA SER A 186 -19.36 -21.76 14.97
C SER A 186 -19.52 -22.98 14.06
N ASP A 187 -19.70 -22.77 12.76
CA ASP A 187 -19.99 -23.82 11.78
C ASP A 187 -19.09 -23.77 10.53
N GLY A 188 -18.26 -22.74 10.40
CA GLY A 188 -17.38 -22.53 9.24
C GLY A 188 -18.12 -22.06 7.99
N SER A 189 -19.40 -21.70 8.09
CA SER A 189 -20.18 -21.21 6.94
C SER A 189 -19.60 -19.92 6.38
N GLU A 190 -19.56 -19.81 5.06
CA GLU A 190 -19.08 -18.62 4.35
C GLU A 190 -20.24 -17.94 3.62
N THR A 191 -20.37 -16.63 3.80
CA THR A 191 -21.31 -15.79 3.05
C THR A 191 -20.52 -14.75 2.26
N THR A 192 -20.77 -14.65 0.96
CA THR A 192 -20.12 -13.64 0.11
C THR A 192 -20.62 -12.23 0.46
N LEU A 193 -19.69 -11.28 0.54
CA LEU A 193 -19.93 -9.85 0.78
C LEU A 193 -19.56 -9.06 -0.49
N ASN A 194 -20.38 -9.17 -1.53
CA ASN A 194 -20.14 -8.59 -2.87
C ASN A 194 -21.23 -7.61 -3.30
N ASP A 195 -22.05 -7.15 -2.37
CA ASP A 195 -23.12 -6.18 -2.58
C ASP A 195 -23.45 -5.44 -1.26
N ASP A 196 -24.42 -4.53 -1.34
CA ASP A 196 -24.88 -3.71 -0.21
C ASP A 196 -25.82 -4.44 0.76
N THR A 197 -25.96 -5.77 0.68
CA THR A 197 -26.91 -6.52 1.54
C THR A 197 -26.53 -6.45 3.02
N TYR A 198 -25.24 -6.48 3.33
CA TYR A 198 -24.72 -6.51 4.70
C TYR A 198 -23.86 -5.28 5.05
N GLY A 199 -24.00 -4.19 4.29
CA GLY A 199 -23.12 -3.05 4.43
C GLY A 199 -23.09 -2.15 3.20
N THR A 200 -21.98 -1.44 3.04
CA THR A 200 -21.69 -0.64 1.84
C THR A 200 -20.50 -1.25 1.11
N PHE A 201 -20.73 -1.73 -0.11
CA PHE A 201 -19.75 -2.40 -0.94
C PHE A 201 -19.35 -1.52 -2.12
N LEU A 202 -18.04 -1.50 -2.39
CA LEU A 202 -17.48 -0.94 -3.60
C LEU A 202 -16.55 -1.97 -4.24
N ASP A 203 -16.84 -2.32 -5.49
CA ASP A 203 -15.96 -3.15 -6.32
C ASP A 203 -14.95 -2.29 -7.08
N PHE A 204 -13.94 -2.94 -7.65
CA PHE A 204 -12.99 -2.32 -8.55
C PHE A 204 -13.68 -1.64 -9.74
N GLY A 205 -13.03 -0.63 -10.29
CA GLY A 205 -13.58 0.21 -11.36
C GLY A 205 -14.53 1.30 -10.87
N GLY A 206 -14.61 1.53 -9.56
CA GLY A 206 -15.32 2.67 -8.98
C GLY A 206 -14.81 4.02 -9.51
N PRO A 207 -15.66 5.06 -9.50
CA PRO A 207 -15.38 6.34 -10.14
C PRO A 207 -14.24 7.13 -9.47
N ASP A 208 -14.08 6.99 -8.15
CA ASP A 208 -13.09 7.74 -7.38
C ASP A 208 -11.74 7.04 -7.33
N ASN A 209 -11.75 5.70 -7.21
CA ASN A 209 -10.54 4.89 -7.29
C ASN A 209 -10.85 3.52 -7.91
N ALA A 210 -10.39 3.31 -9.15
CA ALA A 210 -10.62 2.07 -9.89
C ALA A 210 -9.86 0.85 -9.31
N ASP A 211 -8.82 1.09 -8.51
CA ASP A 211 -7.94 0.05 -7.96
C ASP A 211 -8.29 -0.33 -6.51
N LEU A 212 -9.28 0.33 -5.92
CA LEU A 212 -9.76 0.05 -4.57
C LEU A 212 -11.05 -0.77 -4.62
N SER A 213 -11.12 -1.82 -3.81
CA SER A 213 -12.37 -2.47 -3.44
C SER A 213 -12.47 -2.53 -1.91
N TYR A 214 -13.66 -2.28 -1.39
CA TYR A 214 -13.90 -2.34 0.05
C TYR A 214 -15.32 -2.79 0.38
N ILE A 215 -15.49 -3.25 1.61
CA ILE A 215 -16.79 -3.49 2.24
C ILE A 215 -16.80 -2.84 3.62
N ILE A 216 -17.78 -1.98 3.88
CA ILE A 216 -18.07 -1.48 5.22
C ILE A 216 -19.20 -2.34 5.77
N VAL A 217 -18.85 -3.30 6.61
CA VAL A 217 -19.82 -4.25 7.19
C VAL A 217 -20.69 -3.52 8.20
N ASP A 218 -22.00 -3.58 8.01
CA ASP A 218 -23.00 -3.16 8.99
C ASP A 218 -23.34 -4.35 9.89
N TRP A 219 -22.86 -4.30 11.13
CA TRP A 219 -23.06 -5.38 12.10
C TRP A 219 -24.53 -5.55 12.49
N ARG A 220 -25.38 -4.53 12.30
CA ARG A 220 -26.83 -4.64 12.51
C ARG A 220 -27.49 -5.53 11.45
N ALA A 221 -27.11 -5.36 10.18
CA ALA A 221 -27.59 -6.20 9.09
C ALA A 221 -27.15 -7.66 9.30
N VAL A 222 -25.88 -7.86 9.69
CA VAL A 222 -25.34 -9.19 10.03
C VAL A 222 -26.08 -9.80 11.23
N LEU A 223 -26.31 -9.03 12.30
CA LEU A 223 -27.04 -9.49 13.48
C LEU A 223 -28.47 -9.91 13.13
N SER A 224 -29.14 -9.16 12.25
CA SER A 224 -30.49 -9.47 11.80
C SER A 224 -30.56 -10.75 10.96
N ALA A 225 -29.54 -11.02 10.13
CA ALA A 225 -29.54 -12.15 9.21
C ALA A 225 -29.02 -13.45 9.85
N PHE A 226 -27.97 -13.37 10.67
CA PHE A 226 -27.24 -14.55 11.17
C PHE A 226 -27.27 -14.69 12.70
N GLY A 227 -27.72 -13.65 13.41
CA GLY A 227 -27.76 -13.62 14.86
C GLY A 227 -26.40 -13.35 15.51
N GLN A 228 -26.37 -13.36 16.84
CA GLN A 228 -25.15 -13.16 17.63
C GLN A 228 -24.17 -14.32 17.43
N GLY A 229 -22.87 -14.05 17.59
CA GLY A 229 -21.84 -15.08 17.44
C GLY A 229 -20.45 -14.53 17.14
N TYR A 230 -19.54 -15.45 16.81
CA TYR A 230 -18.18 -15.11 16.38
C TYR A 230 -18.09 -15.13 14.86
N TYR A 231 -17.59 -14.04 14.30
CA TYR A 231 -17.46 -13.83 12.87
C TYR A 231 -16.04 -13.42 12.53
N GLN A 232 -15.60 -13.77 11.32
CA GLN A 232 -14.31 -13.37 10.79
C GLN A 232 -14.50 -12.99 9.33
N VAL A 233 -13.98 -11.85 8.91
CA VAL A 233 -13.96 -11.50 7.49
C VAL A 233 -12.70 -12.09 6.86
N LYS A 234 -12.85 -12.69 5.68
CA LYS A 234 -11.72 -13.07 4.84
C LYS A 234 -11.84 -12.40 3.48
N LYS A 235 -10.71 -12.15 2.83
CA LYS A 235 -10.65 -11.76 1.42
C LYS A 235 -9.91 -12.82 0.62
N GLU A 236 -10.52 -13.25 -0.46
CA GLU A 236 -9.94 -14.15 -1.45
C GLU A 236 -9.40 -13.30 -2.59
N VAL A 237 -8.08 -13.18 -2.69
CA VAL A 237 -7.41 -12.39 -3.72
C VAL A 237 -6.85 -13.34 -4.76
N SER A 238 -7.04 -13.04 -6.05
CA SER A 238 -6.38 -13.77 -7.14
C SER A 238 -5.64 -12.80 -8.04
N THR A 239 -4.34 -13.01 -8.21
CA THR A 239 -3.49 -12.20 -9.10
C THR A 239 -2.74 -13.13 -10.04
N VAL A 240 -2.94 -12.95 -11.36
CA VAL A 240 -2.27 -13.76 -12.41
C VAL A 240 -2.40 -15.27 -12.17
N GLY A 241 -3.60 -15.72 -11.80
CA GLY A 241 -3.93 -17.14 -11.60
C GLY A 241 -3.47 -17.75 -10.26
N ILE A 242 -2.82 -16.97 -9.38
CA ILE A 242 -2.49 -17.39 -8.02
C ILE A 242 -3.53 -16.82 -7.06
N SER A 243 -4.25 -17.69 -6.34
CA SER A 243 -5.24 -17.30 -5.33
C SER A 243 -4.69 -17.45 -3.92
N GLN A 244 -4.99 -16.48 -3.05
CA GLN A 244 -4.58 -16.45 -1.65
C GLN A 244 -5.73 -15.93 -0.78
N ASP A 245 -5.89 -16.54 0.39
CA ASP A 245 -6.86 -16.13 1.40
C ASP A 245 -6.17 -15.31 2.48
N PHE A 246 -6.69 -14.13 2.77
CA PHE A 246 -6.27 -13.31 3.90
C PHE A 246 -7.41 -13.21 4.90
N TYR A 247 -7.11 -13.46 6.17
CA TYR A 247 -8.07 -13.41 7.27
C TYR A 247 -7.84 -12.15 8.09
N TYR A 248 -8.93 -11.45 8.41
CA TYR A 248 -8.92 -10.36 9.37
C TYR A 248 -9.12 -10.88 10.81
N SER A 249 -9.07 -9.98 11.79
CA SER A 249 -9.31 -10.32 13.20
C SER A 249 -10.71 -10.91 13.41
N THR A 250 -10.84 -11.76 14.43
CA THR A 250 -12.15 -12.33 14.79
C THR A 250 -12.93 -11.33 15.61
N VAL A 251 -14.20 -11.14 15.28
CA VAL A 251 -15.12 -10.29 16.03
C VAL A 251 -16.17 -11.12 16.75
N ARG A 252 -16.58 -10.65 17.93
CA ARG A 252 -17.69 -11.17 18.71
C ARG A 252 -18.86 -10.20 18.61
N LEU A 253 -19.89 -10.58 17.86
CA LEU A 253 -21.11 -9.83 17.67
C LEU A 253 -22.12 -10.13 18.78
N LEU A 254 -22.54 -9.07 19.48
CA LEU A 254 -23.56 -9.12 20.53
C LEU A 254 -24.63 -8.05 20.33
N PRO A 255 -25.86 -8.25 20.82
CA PRO A 255 -26.86 -7.19 20.85
C PRO A 255 -26.40 -6.04 21.74
N PHE A 256 -26.67 -4.82 21.31
CA PHE A 256 -26.37 -3.63 22.08
C PHE A 256 -27.12 -3.64 23.40
N SER A 257 -26.41 -3.37 24.49
CA SER A 257 -26.96 -3.04 25.79
C SER A 257 -25.90 -2.31 26.59
N ASN A 258 -26.30 -1.47 27.55
CA ASN A 258 -25.34 -0.78 28.42
C ASN A 258 -24.41 -1.77 29.13
N ALA A 259 -24.90 -2.97 29.49
CA ALA A 259 -24.08 -4.00 30.12
C ALA A 259 -23.04 -4.61 29.15
N ASN A 260 -23.40 -4.82 27.88
CA ASN A 260 -22.47 -5.35 26.88
C ASN A 260 -21.42 -4.31 26.45
N ALA A 261 -21.81 -3.02 26.46
CA ALA A 261 -20.99 -1.89 26.05
C ALA A 261 -20.10 -1.33 27.16
N ASP A 262 -20.42 -1.59 28.45
CA ASP A 262 -19.65 -1.05 29.57
C ASP A 262 -18.15 -1.39 29.48
N ASN A 263 -17.32 -0.46 29.96
CA ASN A 263 -15.85 -0.51 29.89
C ASN A 263 -15.26 -0.52 28.47
N THR A 264 -16.01 -0.03 27.48
CA THR A 264 -15.52 0.09 26.11
C THR A 264 -15.62 1.51 25.57
N VAL A 265 -14.74 1.80 24.61
CA VAL A 265 -14.72 3.03 23.82
C VAL A 265 -14.69 2.61 22.36
N ARG A 266 -15.44 3.31 21.52
CA ARG A 266 -15.38 3.13 20.07
C ARG A 266 -14.77 4.37 19.43
N ILE A 267 -13.80 4.15 18.54
CA ILE A 267 -13.20 5.20 17.72
C ILE A 267 -13.62 4.93 16.28
N ASP A 268 -14.26 5.91 15.67
CA ASP A 268 -14.71 5.89 14.30
C ASP A 268 -13.78 6.81 13.50
N CYS A 269 -13.34 6.36 12.33
CA CYS A 269 -12.56 7.19 11.42
C CYS A 269 -13.15 7.18 10.01
N THR A 270 -13.14 8.36 9.38
CA THR A 270 -13.37 8.50 7.93
C THR A 270 -12.03 8.77 7.26
N GLN A 271 -11.72 7.99 6.23
CA GLN A 271 -10.51 8.15 5.45
C GLN A 271 -10.82 8.80 4.10
N ASP A 272 -10.28 9.99 3.92
CA ASP A 272 -10.45 10.82 2.71
C ASP A 272 -9.09 11.43 2.31
N GLY A 273 -8.18 10.56 1.89
CA GLY A 273 -6.84 10.97 1.50
C GLY A 273 -5.94 9.79 1.13
N ARG A 274 -4.70 10.14 0.73
CA ARG A 274 -3.70 9.18 0.29
C ARG A 274 -2.71 8.84 1.39
N LEU A 275 -2.66 7.56 1.76
CA LEU A 275 -1.65 6.98 2.63
C LEU A 275 -0.54 6.35 1.78
N LEU A 276 0.70 6.84 1.90
CA LEU A 276 1.82 6.39 1.07
C LEU A 276 2.11 4.89 1.17
N ARG A 277 1.88 4.30 2.36
CA ARG A 277 2.08 2.87 2.60
C ARG A 277 0.97 2.01 2.01
N ILE A 278 -0.26 2.50 2.00
CA ILE A 278 -1.47 1.70 1.76
C ILE A 278 -2.06 2.00 0.38
N GLY A 279 -2.44 3.25 0.11
CA GLY A 279 -3.15 3.61 -1.11
C GLY A 279 -3.93 4.92 -0.97
N ASP A 280 -4.80 5.19 -1.95
CA ASP A 280 -5.59 6.41 -2.04
C ASP A 280 -7.07 6.14 -1.74
N PHE A 281 -7.62 6.81 -0.74
CA PHE A 281 -9.03 6.73 -0.33
C PHE A 281 -9.81 8.00 -0.65
N SER A 282 -9.21 8.96 -1.38
CA SER A 282 -9.83 10.26 -1.65
C SER A 282 -11.20 10.11 -2.32
N ASN A 283 -12.22 10.78 -1.77
CA ASN A 283 -13.63 10.75 -2.20
C ASN A 283 -14.31 9.37 -2.19
N THR A 284 -13.68 8.34 -1.63
CA THR A 284 -14.24 6.98 -1.67
C THR A 284 -15.35 6.75 -0.66
N GLY A 285 -15.50 7.62 0.34
CA GLY A 285 -16.44 7.45 1.45
C GLY A 285 -16.06 6.35 2.44
N PHE A 286 -14.83 5.84 2.38
CA PHE A 286 -14.38 4.78 3.26
C PHE A 286 -14.36 5.22 4.73
N LYS A 287 -15.00 4.42 5.57
CA LYS A 287 -15.02 4.61 7.03
C LYS A 287 -14.89 3.27 7.74
N THR A 288 -14.31 3.29 8.93
CA THR A 288 -14.25 2.11 9.80
C THR A 288 -14.42 2.53 11.25
N SER A 289 -14.89 1.61 12.09
CA SER A 289 -14.90 1.78 13.54
C SER A 289 -14.20 0.61 14.21
N GLN A 290 -13.50 0.92 15.30
CA GLN A 290 -12.86 -0.06 16.15
C GLN A 290 -13.22 0.21 17.60
N ARG A 291 -13.63 -0.86 18.29
CA ARG A 291 -14.00 -0.82 19.70
C ARG A 291 -12.88 -1.39 20.54
N PHE A 292 -12.49 -0.64 21.55
CA PHE A 292 -11.42 -0.97 22.48
C PHE A 292 -11.95 -1.09 23.89
N MET A 293 -11.31 -1.92 24.70
CA MET A 293 -11.48 -1.86 26.15
C MET A 293 -10.68 -0.68 26.69
N GLY A 294 -11.34 0.20 27.42
CA GLY A 294 -10.71 1.44 27.85
C GLY A 294 -11.69 2.50 28.34
N PHE A 295 -11.15 3.70 28.52
CA PHE A 295 -11.89 4.85 29.01
C PHE A 295 -11.54 6.09 28.19
N PHE A 296 -12.54 6.88 27.82
CA PHE A 296 -12.36 8.18 27.20
C PHE A 296 -13.00 9.30 28.02
N GLY A 297 -12.26 10.37 28.26
CA GLY A 297 -12.78 11.56 28.93
C GLY A 297 -11.72 12.30 29.73
N ARG A 298 -12.04 12.69 30.96
CA ARG A 298 -11.17 13.51 31.84
C ARG A 298 -10.78 14.85 31.18
N PRO A 299 -11.75 15.73 30.90
CA PRO A 299 -11.48 16.98 30.21
C PRO A 299 -10.47 17.83 30.99
N ARG A 300 -9.36 18.18 30.34
CA ARG A 300 -8.44 19.23 30.74
C ARG A 300 -8.77 20.49 29.97
N TYR A 301 -8.84 21.62 30.66
CA TYR A 301 -9.15 22.91 30.07
C TYR A 301 -7.87 23.73 29.94
N GLU A 302 -7.46 24.00 28.71
CA GLU A 302 -6.36 24.90 28.40
C GLU A 302 -6.91 26.26 27.99
N TYR A 303 -6.45 27.31 28.67
CA TYR A 303 -6.89 28.68 28.43
C TYR A 303 -5.80 29.45 27.70
N GLU A 304 -6.11 29.95 26.52
CA GLU A 304 -5.25 30.91 25.82
C GLU A 304 -5.87 32.30 25.93
N GLN A 305 -5.08 33.27 26.38
CA GLN A 305 -5.52 34.64 26.55
C GLN A 305 -4.62 35.59 25.76
N ASN A 306 -5.24 36.35 24.86
CA ASN A 306 -4.56 37.43 24.16
C ASN A 306 -4.91 38.77 24.79
N ASN A 307 -3.88 39.54 25.13
CA ASN A 307 -4.01 40.80 25.85
C ASN A 307 -3.33 41.93 25.07
N VAL A 308 -3.95 43.10 25.03
CA VAL A 308 -3.38 44.31 24.44
C VAL A 308 -2.94 45.25 25.57
N SER A 309 -1.67 45.65 25.53
CA SER A 309 -1.11 46.64 26.45
C SER A 309 -1.24 48.05 25.86
N LYS A 310 -1.90 48.96 26.59
CA LYS A 310 -2.00 50.37 26.21
C LYS A 310 -0.80 51.17 26.74
N ARG A 311 -0.54 52.35 26.16
CA ARG A 311 0.53 53.28 26.58
C ARG A 311 0.45 53.70 28.05
N SER A 312 -0.71 53.53 28.69
CA SER A 312 -0.93 53.75 30.12
C SER A 312 -0.52 52.58 31.01
N TYR A 313 0.16 51.55 30.48
CA TYR A 313 0.46 50.28 31.16
C TYR A 313 -0.78 49.50 31.63
N LYS A 314 -1.96 49.87 31.12
CA LYS A 314 -3.19 49.11 31.35
C LYS A 314 -3.26 47.96 30.35
N VAL A 315 -3.38 46.75 30.87
CA VAL A 315 -3.60 45.53 30.07
C VAL A 315 -5.10 45.29 29.96
N GLU A 316 -5.58 45.18 28.73
CA GLU A 316 -6.97 44.84 28.44
C GLU A 316 -7.02 43.54 27.64
N GLN A 317 -7.94 42.64 28.00
CA GLN A 317 -8.13 41.38 27.28
C GLN A 317 -8.72 41.68 25.90
N ALA A 318 -8.07 41.21 24.85
CA ALA A 318 -8.57 41.31 23.47
C ALA A 318 -9.36 40.05 23.08
N SER A 319 -8.84 38.87 23.42
CA SER A 319 -9.55 37.61 23.21
C SER A 319 -9.17 36.56 24.25
N MET A 320 -10.02 35.54 24.37
CA MET A 320 -9.79 34.38 25.23
C MET A 320 -10.41 33.16 24.57
N SER A 321 -9.68 32.06 24.55
CA SER A 321 -10.15 30.76 24.06
C SER A 321 -9.97 29.67 25.11
N VAL A 322 -10.84 28.68 25.06
CA VAL A 322 -10.76 27.47 25.89
C VAL A 322 -10.68 26.26 24.99
N ASP A 323 -9.56 25.57 25.03
CA ASP A 323 -9.34 24.32 24.33
C ASP A 323 -9.50 23.16 25.33
N LYS A 324 -10.38 22.20 25.02
CA LYS A 324 -10.60 21.02 25.86
C LYS A 324 -9.82 19.85 25.30
N GLN A 325 -9.02 19.22 26.15
CA GLN A 325 -8.31 17.98 25.84
C GLN A 325 -8.90 16.84 26.64
N TYR A 326 -9.02 15.68 26.02
CA TYR A 326 -9.53 14.44 26.58
C TYR A 326 -8.45 13.38 26.45
N LEU A 327 -8.42 12.48 27.42
CA LEU A 327 -7.52 11.34 27.43
C LEU A 327 -8.31 10.07 27.08
N PHE A 328 -7.86 9.38 26.06
CA PHE A 328 -8.21 7.99 25.80
C PHE A 328 -7.13 7.09 26.39
N THR A 329 -7.53 6.11 27.20
CA THR A 329 -6.65 5.06 27.72
C THR A 329 -7.15 3.70 27.26
N GLY A 330 -6.36 3.04 26.41
CA GLY A 330 -6.63 1.69 25.91
C GLY A 330 -5.87 0.63 26.71
N GLN A 331 -6.53 -0.47 27.08
CA GLN A 331 -5.94 -1.52 27.91
C GLN A 331 -5.51 -2.73 27.09
N LEU A 332 -4.24 -3.15 27.25
CA LEU A 332 -3.68 -4.42 26.77
C LEU A 332 -4.00 -4.74 25.29
N LEU A 333 -3.73 -3.79 24.40
CA LEU A 333 -3.91 -3.98 22.97
C LEU A 333 -2.78 -4.84 22.38
N PRO A 334 -3.09 -5.85 21.56
CA PRO A 334 -2.09 -6.59 20.82
C PRO A 334 -1.55 -5.76 19.65
N ASP A 335 -0.36 -6.13 19.18
CA ASP A 335 0.40 -5.43 18.15
C ASP A 335 -0.41 -5.18 16.88
N CYS A 336 -1.13 -6.20 16.37
CA CYS A 336 -1.95 -6.06 15.16
C CYS A 336 -3.05 -4.99 15.25
N ILE A 337 -3.65 -4.81 16.42
CA ILE A 337 -4.70 -3.81 16.68
C ILE A 337 -4.09 -2.45 16.95
N LEU A 338 -2.93 -2.44 17.62
CA LEU A 338 -2.18 -1.22 17.86
C LEU A 338 -1.70 -0.60 16.54
N ASP A 339 -1.15 -1.40 15.63
CA ASP A 339 -0.73 -0.95 14.29
C ASP A 339 -1.91 -0.42 13.48
N GLU A 340 -3.06 -1.08 13.52
CA GLU A 340 -4.28 -0.59 12.86
C GLU A 340 -4.70 0.77 13.44
N LEU A 341 -4.72 0.91 14.77
CA LEU A 341 -5.07 2.17 15.41
C LEU A 341 -4.08 3.29 15.05
N MET A 342 -2.78 3.04 15.19
CA MET A 342 -1.73 4.06 15.07
C MET A 342 -1.42 4.41 13.61
N GLU A 343 -1.38 3.42 12.71
CA GLU A 343 -0.99 3.61 11.32
C GLU A 343 -2.16 3.79 10.36
N PHE A 344 -3.39 3.58 10.82
CA PHE A 344 -4.58 3.74 9.97
C PHE A 344 -5.65 4.61 10.65
N THR A 345 -6.23 4.18 11.77
CA THR A 345 -7.39 4.87 12.37
C THR A 345 -7.07 6.31 12.78
N LEU A 346 -5.95 6.56 13.47
CA LEU A 346 -5.55 7.89 13.92
C LEU A 346 -5.10 8.83 12.79
N LEU A 347 -4.75 8.28 11.62
CA LEU A 347 -4.46 9.06 10.41
C LEU A 347 -5.73 9.46 9.64
N GLY A 348 -6.90 9.11 10.17
CA GLY A 348 -8.21 9.52 9.67
C GLY A 348 -8.35 11.03 9.54
N ASN A 349 -8.99 11.47 8.45
CA ASN A 349 -9.35 12.88 8.26
C ASN A 349 -10.35 13.35 9.31
N GLU A 350 -11.27 12.46 9.67
CA GLU A 350 -12.30 12.71 10.67
C GLU A 350 -12.30 11.60 11.71
N LEU A 351 -12.14 11.97 12.98
CA LEU A 351 -12.22 11.07 14.12
C LEU A 351 -13.47 11.36 14.97
N PHE A 352 -14.21 10.32 15.35
CA PHE A 352 -15.30 10.40 16.30
C PHE A 352 -15.10 9.38 17.41
N VAL A 353 -15.45 9.74 18.64
CA VAL A 353 -15.29 8.85 19.80
C VAL A 353 -16.61 8.69 20.53
N SER A 354 -16.95 7.44 20.84
CA SER A 354 -18.08 7.09 21.69
C SER A 354 -17.58 6.37 22.94
N ASP A 355 -17.89 6.91 24.11
CA ASP A 355 -17.61 6.28 25.39
C ASP A 355 -18.86 5.59 25.95
N TYR A 356 -18.69 4.39 26.48
CA TYR A 356 -19.78 3.57 27.03
C TYR A 356 -19.55 3.24 28.51
N ASN A 357 -18.56 3.87 29.16
CA ASN A 357 -18.26 3.63 30.56
C ASN A 357 -19.38 4.19 31.44
N THR A 358 -20.01 3.32 32.22
CA THR A 358 -21.07 3.71 33.17
C THR A 358 -20.58 4.65 34.29
N ASN A 359 -19.28 4.68 34.55
CA ASN A 359 -18.67 5.53 35.57
C ASN A 359 -18.20 6.89 35.03
N ASN A 360 -18.43 7.19 33.75
CA ASN A 360 -18.03 8.47 33.16
C ASN A 360 -18.92 9.61 33.69
N PRO A 361 -18.36 10.73 34.18
CA PRO A 361 -19.17 11.86 34.64
C PRO A 361 -20.04 12.50 33.55
N SER A 362 -19.71 12.30 32.26
CA SER A 362 -20.54 12.77 31.16
C SER A 362 -20.89 11.63 30.20
N TYR A 363 -22.17 11.53 29.86
CA TYR A 363 -22.69 10.63 28.82
C TYR A 363 -22.82 11.33 27.45
N SER A 364 -22.29 12.55 27.32
CA SER A 364 -22.35 13.33 26.07
C SER A 364 -21.38 12.83 25.00
N PHE A 365 -20.49 11.89 25.33
CA PHE A 365 -19.49 11.34 24.41
C PHE A 365 -20.11 10.26 23.53
N GLN A 366 -21.07 10.65 22.68
CA GLN A 366 -21.75 9.77 21.73
C GLN A 366 -21.45 10.30 20.33
N VAL A 367 -20.64 9.56 19.55
CA VAL A 367 -20.14 9.98 18.23
C VAL A 367 -19.53 11.39 18.31
N TYR A 368 -18.72 11.61 19.34
CA TYR A 368 -18.19 12.93 19.67
C TYR A 368 -17.03 13.28 18.74
N PRO A 369 -17.09 14.40 17.99
CA PRO A 369 -16.06 14.76 17.02
C PRO A 369 -14.79 15.24 17.72
N VAL A 370 -13.68 14.56 17.46
CA VAL A 370 -12.37 14.88 18.03
C VAL A 370 -11.31 15.09 16.97
N GLU A 371 -10.19 15.66 17.37
CA GLU A 371 -8.95 15.76 16.61
C GLU A 371 -7.79 15.17 17.44
N LEU A 372 -6.79 14.59 16.77
CA LEU A 372 -5.59 14.09 17.44
C LEU A 372 -4.68 15.24 17.85
N THR A 373 -4.37 15.32 19.15
CA THR A 373 -3.43 16.33 19.68
C THR A 373 -2.03 15.72 19.86
N SER A 374 -1.95 14.59 20.56
CA SER A 374 -0.69 13.92 20.84
C SER A 374 -0.92 12.46 21.23
N THR A 375 0.11 11.63 21.05
CA THR A 375 0.17 10.26 21.53
C THR A 375 1.31 10.14 22.53
N GLN A 376 1.12 9.38 23.60
CA GLN A 376 2.23 8.95 24.44
C GLN A 376 2.83 7.65 23.90
N GLU A 377 4.08 7.38 24.28
CA GLU A 377 4.72 6.10 23.93
C GLU A 377 3.93 4.93 24.54
N PRO A 378 3.63 3.88 23.76
CA PRO A 378 2.97 2.69 24.31
C PRO A 378 3.78 2.09 25.46
N GLU A 379 3.11 1.76 26.56
CA GLU A 379 3.72 1.07 27.68
C GLU A 379 3.67 -0.44 27.48
N TYR A 380 4.84 -1.07 27.49
CA TYR A 380 5.01 -2.51 27.35
C TYR A 380 5.34 -3.15 28.70
N TYR A 381 4.70 -4.29 28.98
CA TYR A 381 4.89 -5.02 30.23
C TYR A 381 5.76 -6.26 30.00
N THR A 382 6.66 -6.58 30.92
CA THR A 382 7.49 -7.81 30.82
C THR A 382 6.68 -9.10 31.03
N THR A 383 5.51 -8.98 31.64
CA THR A 383 4.62 -10.10 32.00
C THR A 383 3.39 -10.24 31.09
N SER A 384 3.21 -9.33 30.12
CA SER A 384 2.06 -9.30 29.22
C SER A 384 2.48 -8.88 27.83
N ARG A 385 1.89 -9.48 26.79
CA ARG A 385 2.12 -9.10 25.38
C ARG A 385 1.29 -7.91 24.92
N GLY A 386 0.28 -7.50 25.69
CA GLY A 386 -0.53 -6.32 25.38
C GLY A 386 0.16 -5.02 25.78
N ALA A 387 0.10 -4.02 24.89
CA ALA A 387 0.54 -2.66 25.17
C ALA A 387 -0.61 -1.83 25.75
N THR A 388 -0.29 -0.92 26.67
CA THR A 388 -1.23 0.11 27.12
C THR A 388 -0.90 1.42 26.40
N ILE A 389 -1.93 2.12 25.97
CA ILE A 389 -1.77 3.37 25.21
C ILE A 389 -2.54 4.50 25.83
N GLU A 390 -1.95 5.69 25.74
CA GLU A 390 -2.59 6.94 26.09
C GLU A 390 -2.56 7.89 24.90
N ILE A 391 -3.75 8.31 24.45
CA ILE A 391 -3.93 9.22 23.33
C ILE A 391 -4.65 10.47 23.84
N THR A 392 -4.09 11.64 23.55
CA THR A 392 -4.71 12.93 23.85
C THR A 392 -5.43 13.45 22.62
N LEU A 393 -6.71 13.73 22.80
CA LEU A 393 -7.64 14.17 21.76
C LEU A 393 -8.25 15.52 22.17
N SER A 394 -8.52 16.42 21.23
CA SER A 394 -9.21 17.69 21.50
C SER A 394 -10.52 17.82 20.74
N ASP A 395 -11.34 18.82 21.12
CA ASP A 395 -12.54 19.18 20.37
C ASP A 395 -12.17 19.55 18.92
N ARG A 396 -12.79 18.92 17.92
CA ARG A 396 -12.57 19.29 16.51
C ARG A 396 -13.02 20.73 16.22
N PHE A 397 -14.12 21.17 16.83
CA PHE A 397 -14.67 22.51 16.67
C PHE A 397 -14.25 23.41 17.82
N LYS A 398 -13.42 24.42 17.53
CA LYS A 398 -12.87 25.37 18.53
C LYS A 398 -13.74 26.62 18.67
N ASP A 399 -14.99 26.43 19.07
CA ASP A 399 -16.00 27.50 19.13
C ASP A 399 -16.02 28.26 20.47
N ASN A 400 -15.31 27.76 21.48
CA ASN A 400 -15.20 28.42 22.79
C ASN A 400 -14.22 29.60 22.76
N ARG A 401 -14.46 30.56 21.86
CA ARG A 401 -13.65 31.76 21.67
C ARG A 401 -14.48 33.01 21.94
N LYS A 402 -13.95 33.86 22.81
CA LYS A 402 -14.51 35.17 23.12
C LYS A 402 -13.62 36.25 22.51
N TYR A 403 -14.23 37.15 21.74
CA TYR A 403 -13.60 38.38 21.27
C TYR A 403 -14.23 39.56 22.01
N ASN A 404 -13.39 40.46 22.52
CA ASN A 404 -13.86 41.73 23.06
C ASN A 404 -13.75 42.78 21.93
N CYS A 405 -14.89 43.35 21.53
CA CYS A 405 -14.96 44.40 20.51
C CYS A 405 -14.56 45.78 21.05
#